data_AF-A0AAE6QJ93-F1
#
_entry.id   AF-A0AAE6QJ93-F1
#
_cell.length_a   1.000
_cell.length_b   1.000
_cell.length_c   1.000
_cell.angle_alpha   90.00
_cell.angle_beta   90.00
_cell.angle_gamma   90.00
#
_symmetry.space_group_name_H-M   'P 1'
#
loop_
_entity.id
_entity.type
_entity.pdbx_description
1 polymer ?
#
loop_
_entity_poly.entity_id
_entity_poly.type
_entity_poly.pdbx_seq_one_letter_code
_entity_poly.pdbx_strand_id
1 'polypeptide(L)'
;MLFPIKMIMASEPAAPERVKDFLLAHQARENVATPFYVLKSLVSSPRLFDVYWRSFNMESVSVAGDTFLDKYTMLGDSRQKTFAISLDQWRILERVYKDIVEFSSRDSGVSKVQVWSIDPNLLSHEQMKLAVAVTYNDLELLDEPRLCGALNELLSSYNVECYWAFRCYG
;
A
#
# COMPACT_ATOMS: atom_id res chain seq x y z
N MET A 1 18.90 10.07 20.83
CA MET A 1 19.04 10.65 19.47
C MET A 1 17.66 11.12 19.03
N LEU A 2 17.48 12.42 18.84
CA LEU A 2 16.26 13.01 18.30
C LEU A 2 16.40 13.01 16.78
N PHE A 3 15.76 12.06 16.09
CA PHE A 3 15.65 12.14 14.64
C PHE A 3 14.61 13.23 14.33
N PRO A 4 14.94 14.31 13.60
CA PRO A 4 13.89 15.14 13.02
C PRO A 4 13.09 14.25 12.08
N ILE A 5 11.86 13.92 12.47
CA ILE A 5 11.00 13.01 11.70
C ILE A 5 10.48 13.79 10.50
N LYS A 6 11.32 13.92 9.48
CA LYS A 6 10.87 14.24 8.14
C LYS A 6 10.25 12.96 7.58
N MET A 7 9.01 13.07 7.10
CA MET A 7 8.34 11.97 6.40
C MET A 7 9.24 11.45 5.26
N ILE A 8 9.38 10.13 5.19
CA ILE A 8 10.18 9.41 4.20
C ILE A 8 9.30 9.15 2.99
N MET A 9 9.77 9.54 1.81
CA MET A 9 9.07 9.22 0.57
C MET A 9 9.28 7.75 0.23
N ALA A 10 8.23 7.01 -0.12
CA ALA A 10 8.37 5.60 -0.47
C ALA A 10 9.29 5.37 -1.68
N SER A 11 9.46 6.37 -2.55
CA SER A 11 10.37 6.36 -3.70
C SER A 11 11.83 6.72 -3.38
N GLU A 12 12.14 7.19 -2.16
CA GLU A 12 13.51 7.53 -1.80
C GLU A 12 14.37 6.25 -1.82
N PRO A 13 15.54 6.22 -2.49
CA PRO A 13 16.35 5.00 -2.61
C PRO A 13 16.73 4.37 -1.27
N ALA A 14 17.00 5.19 -0.25
CA ALA A 14 17.35 4.76 1.10
C ALA A 14 16.12 4.58 2.03
N ALA A 15 14.90 4.62 1.48
CA ALA A 15 13.69 4.50 2.31
C ALA A 15 13.64 3.19 3.11
N PRO A 16 13.90 2.00 2.52
CA PRO A 16 13.86 0.75 3.27
C PRO A 16 14.81 0.73 4.47
N GLU A 17 16.06 1.17 4.29
CA GLU A 17 17.08 1.22 5.33
C GLU A 17 16.70 2.22 6.42
N ARG A 18 16.29 3.44 6.03
CA ARG A 18 15.92 4.49 6.99
C ARG A 18 14.68 4.12 7.80
N VAL A 19 13.69 3.47 7.18
CA VAL A 19 12.51 2.96 7.88
C VAL A 19 12.93 1.89 8.87
N LYS A 20 13.76 0.94 8.46
CA LYS A 20 14.24 -0.12 9.35
C LYS A 20 15.01 0.43 10.54
N ASP A 21 15.94 1.34 10.32
CA ASP A 21 16.73 1.98 11.38
C ASP A 21 15.84 2.73 12.38
N PHE A 22 14.84 3.45 11.88
CA PHE A 22 13.88 4.16 12.74
C PHE A 22 13.04 3.19 13.58
N LEU A 23 12.50 2.14 12.96
CA LEU A 23 11.67 1.15 13.65
C LEU A 23 12.47 0.37 14.70
N LEU A 24 13.72 0.00 14.40
CA LEU A 24 14.62 -0.63 15.38
C LEU A 24 14.88 0.29 16.58
N ALA A 25 15.13 1.58 16.33
CA ALA A 25 15.33 2.56 17.40
C ALA A 25 14.06 2.80 18.24
N HIS A 26 12.87 2.65 17.65
CA HIS A 26 11.59 2.72 18.34
C HIS A 26 11.35 1.47 19.20
N GLN A 27 11.54 0.28 18.63
CA GLN A 27 11.34 -1.02 19.30
C GLN A 27 12.29 -1.24 20.48
N ALA A 28 13.53 -0.75 20.39
CA ALA A 28 14.49 -0.80 21.49
C ALA A 28 14.02 -0.08 22.77
N ARG A 29 13.00 0.79 22.67
CA ARG A 29 12.41 1.50 23.81
C ARG A 29 11.20 0.78 24.41
N GLU A 30 10.41 0.12 23.57
CA GLU A 30 9.09 -0.41 23.93
C GLU A 30 9.07 -1.95 24.07
N ASN A 31 10.08 -2.66 23.54
CA ASN A 31 10.19 -4.14 23.54
C ASN A 31 8.96 -4.89 22.99
N VAL A 32 8.22 -4.25 22.08
CA VAL A 32 7.01 -4.77 21.41
C VAL A 32 7.09 -4.46 19.92
N ALA A 33 6.36 -5.20 19.08
CA ALA A 33 6.20 -4.88 17.67
C ALA A 33 5.67 -3.46 17.46
N THR A 34 6.08 -2.82 16.36
CA THR A 34 5.71 -1.44 16.08
C THR A 34 4.27 -1.37 15.54
N PRO A 35 3.37 -0.56 16.13
CA PRO A 35 2.04 -0.39 15.58
C PRO A 35 2.05 0.20 14.17
N PHE A 36 1.19 -0.28 13.29
CA PHE A 36 1.15 0.13 11.88
C PHE A 36 0.93 1.64 11.65
N TYR A 37 0.22 2.33 12.55
CA TYR A 37 0.06 3.79 12.45
C TYR A 37 1.39 4.55 12.57
N VAL A 38 2.40 3.99 13.23
CA VAL A 38 3.74 4.56 13.32
C VAL A 38 4.41 4.51 11.95
N LEU A 39 4.28 3.38 11.23
CA LEU A 39 4.77 3.26 9.85
C LEU A 39 4.08 4.26 8.93
N LYS A 40 2.74 4.41 9.02
CA LYS A 40 1.97 5.39 8.23
C LYS A 40 2.32 6.85 8.55
N SER A 41 2.83 7.10 9.76
CA SER A 41 3.31 8.43 10.16
C SER A 41 4.74 8.70 9.68
N LEU A 42 5.50 7.65 9.37
CA LEU A 42 6.89 7.71 8.91
C LEU A 42 7.01 7.76 7.39
N VAL A 43 6.19 6.99 6.67
CA VAL A 43 6.28 6.84 5.20
C VAL A 43 5.06 7.46 4.53
N SER A 44 5.29 8.31 3.53
CA SER A 44 4.21 8.94 2.76
C SER A 44 3.50 7.92 1.87
N SER A 45 2.17 7.92 1.86
CA SER A 45 1.40 7.15 0.88
C SER A 45 1.59 7.71 -0.52
N PRO A 46 1.92 6.87 -1.52
CA PRO A 46 1.98 7.33 -2.91
C PRO A 46 0.58 7.42 -3.54
N ARG A 47 -0.43 6.74 -3.00
CA ARG A 47 -1.78 6.66 -3.58
C ARG A 47 -2.49 8.00 -3.49
N LEU A 48 -2.91 8.53 -4.64
CA LEU A 48 -3.68 9.76 -4.77
C LEU A 48 -5.18 9.47 -4.79
N PHE A 49 -5.61 8.56 -5.67
CA PHE A 49 -7.00 8.13 -5.81
C PHE A 49 -7.05 6.80 -6.58
N ASP A 50 -8.24 6.22 -6.64
CA ASP A 50 -8.49 5.00 -7.41
C ASP A 50 -9.56 5.22 -8.48
N VAL A 51 -9.48 4.41 -9.52
CA VAL A 51 -10.53 4.27 -10.53
C VAL A 51 -10.80 2.79 -10.81
N TYR A 52 -11.99 2.49 -11.29
CA TYR A 52 -12.34 1.13 -11.73
C TYR A 52 -12.38 1.10 -13.26
N TRP A 53 -11.61 0.20 -13.86
CA TRP A 53 -11.43 0.14 -15.31
C TRP A 53 -11.74 -1.27 -15.84
N ARG A 54 -12.66 -1.35 -16.81
CA ARG A 54 -13.03 -2.58 -17.52
C ARG A 54 -12.04 -2.92 -18.63
N SER A 55 -11.57 -4.16 -18.65
CA SER A 55 -10.61 -4.65 -19.65
C SER A 55 -9.31 -3.81 -19.70
N PHE A 56 -8.82 -3.39 -18.54
CA PHE A 56 -7.58 -2.65 -18.43
C PHE A 56 -6.39 -3.51 -18.93
N ASN A 57 -5.58 -2.95 -19.84
CA ASN A 57 -4.43 -3.66 -20.40
C ASN A 57 -3.27 -3.67 -19.40
N MET A 58 -2.70 -4.85 -19.17
CA MET A 58 -1.71 -5.14 -18.13
C MET A 58 -0.26 -5.11 -18.61
N GLU A 59 0.02 -4.97 -19.90
CA GLU A 59 1.35 -5.26 -20.49
C GLU A 59 2.52 -4.39 -19.96
N SER A 60 2.27 -3.32 -19.21
CA SER A 60 3.32 -2.44 -18.67
C SER A 60 2.99 -1.81 -17.30
N VAL A 61 2.12 -2.45 -16.52
CA VAL A 61 1.60 -1.87 -15.27
C VAL A 61 2.03 -2.69 -14.05
N SER A 62 2.49 -1.99 -13.02
CA SER A 62 2.87 -2.61 -11.75
C SER A 62 1.64 -3.09 -10.98
N VAL A 63 1.71 -4.31 -10.46
CA VAL A 63 0.68 -4.83 -9.54
C VAL A 63 0.77 -4.12 -8.19
N ALA A 64 -0.37 -3.78 -7.60
CA ALA A 64 -0.45 -3.05 -6.34
C ALA A 64 -1.63 -3.57 -5.49
N GLY A 65 -1.84 -2.97 -4.32
CA GLY A 65 -2.96 -3.28 -3.42
C GLY A 65 -3.11 -4.79 -3.18
N ASP A 66 -4.36 -5.26 -3.23
CA ASP A 66 -4.73 -6.65 -2.93
C ASP A 66 -3.99 -7.65 -3.83
N THR A 67 -3.77 -7.33 -5.11
CA THR A 67 -3.05 -8.21 -6.03
C THR A 67 -1.57 -8.33 -5.69
N PHE A 68 -0.96 -7.26 -5.18
CA PHE A 68 0.38 -7.34 -4.64
C PHE A 68 0.40 -8.15 -3.35
N LEU A 69 -0.55 -7.92 -2.43
CA LEU A 69 -0.65 -8.71 -1.20
C LEU A 69 -0.83 -10.20 -1.49
N ASP A 70 -1.78 -10.57 -2.35
CA ASP A 70 -2.03 -11.93 -2.80
C ASP A 70 -0.76 -12.61 -3.33
N LYS A 71 -0.03 -11.92 -4.21
CA LYS A 71 1.21 -12.43 -4.80
C LYS A 71 2.31 -12.74 -3.77
N TYR A 72 2.37 -12.00 -2.66
CA TYR A 72 3.47 -12.10 -1.69
C TYR A 72 3.08 -12.73 -0.35
N THR A 73 1.79 -12.94 -0.09
CA THR A 73 1.27 -13.47 1.19
C THR A 73 0.24 -14.58 1.00
N MET A 74 -0.34 -14.74 -0.19
CA MET A 74 -1.48 -15.64 -0.46
C MET A 74 -2.75 -15.34 0.35
N LEU A 75 -2.85 -14.17 0.98
CA LEU A 75 -3.97 -13.76 1.84
C LEU A 75 -4.85 -12.65 1.22
N GLY A 76 -4.37 -12.00 0.15
CA GLY A 76 -5.00 -10.84 -0.49
C GLY A 76 -5.96 -11.15 -1.64
N ASP A 77 -6.68 -12.28 -1.61
CA ASP A 77 -7.52 -12.70 -2.74
C ASP A 77 -8.70 -11.75 -2.96
N SER A 78 -8.55 -10.89 -3.96
CA SER A 78 -9.59 -10.02 -4.50
C SER A 78 -9.83 -10.33 -5.98
N ARG A 79 -11.11 -10.37 -6.35
CA ARG A 79 -11.53 -10.62 -7.73
C ARG A 79 -11.20 -9.47 -8.66
N GLN A 80 -11.25 -8.25 -8.14
CA GLN A 80 -10.81 -7.07 -8.88
C GLN A 80 -9.29 -6.95 -8.71
N LYS A 81 -8.55 -7.30 -9.77
CA LYS A 81 -7.10 -7.15 -9.75
C LYS A 81 -6.74 -5.67 -9.60
N THR A 82 -5.74 -5.40 -8.77
CA THR A 82 -5.31 -4.06 -8.41
C THR A 82 -3.95 -3.75 -9.03
N PHE A 83 -3.89 -2.62 -9.73
CA PHE A 83 -2.70 -2.14 -10.41
C PHE A 83 -2.38 -0.72 -9.94
N ALA A 84 -1.13 -0.29 -10.12
CA ALA A 84 -0.73 1.09 -9.90
C ALA A 84 -0.14 1.71 -11.17
N ILE A 85 -0.51 2.95 -11.44
CA ILE A 85 0.07 3.79 -12.50
C ILE A 85 0.51 5.13 -11.90
N SER A 86 1.45 5.80 -12.57
CA SER A 86 1.81 7.17 -12.21
C SER A 86 0.73 8.17 -12.62
N LEU A 87 0.73 9.34 -11.97
CA LEU A 87 -0.14 10.46 -12.36
C LEU A 87 0.07 10.89 -13.83
N ASP A 88 1.29 10.79 -14.36
CA ASP A 88 1.58 11.14 -15.75
C ASP A 88 1.01 10.10 -16.73
N GLN A 89 1.05 8.81 -16.38
CA GLN A 89 0.35 7.77 -17.14
C GLN A 89 -1.16 8.00 -17.10
N TRP A 90 -1.71 8.36 -15.94
CA TRP A 90 -3.13 8.67 -15.80
C TRP A 90 -3.57 9.81 -16.72
N ARG A 91 -2.82 10.92 -16.79
CA ARG A 91 -3.13 12.06 -17.68
C ARG A 91 -3.22 11.71 -19.16
N ILE A 92 -2.53 10.66 -19.59
CA ILE A 92 -2.60 10.15 -20.96
C ILE A 92 -3.85 9.27 -21.12
N LEU A 93 -4.08 8.40 -20.13
CA LEU A 93 -5.11 7.37 -20.13
C LEU A 93 -6.52 7.89 -19.82
N GLU A 94 -6.66 8.99 -19.08
CA GLU A 94 -7.95 9.57 -18.68
C GLU A 94 -8.83 9.95 -19.88
N ARG A 95 -8.22 10.20 -21.04
CA ARG A 95 -8.91 10.54 -22.29
C ARG A 95 -9.70 9.36 -22.89
N VAL A 96 -9.26 8.14 -22.59
CA VAL A 96 -9.90 6.90 -23.07
C VAL A 96 -10.57 6.14 -21.93
N TYR A 97 -10.38 6.58 -20.69
CA TYR A 97 -11.07 6.07 -19.51
C TYR A 97 -12.58 6.31 -19.63
N LYS A 98 -13.35 5.30 -19.22
CA LYS A 98 -14.80 5.39 -19.07
C LYS A 98 -15.13 5.01 -17.65
N ASP A 99 -15.81 5.92 -16.97
CA ASP A 99 -16.16 5.72 -15.57
C ASP A 99 -17.13 4.56 -15.40
N ILE A 100 -16.91 3.76 -14.37
CA ILE A 100 -17.73 2.60 -14.03
C ILE A 100 -18.42 2.89 -12.71
N VAL A 101 -19.68 3.28 -12.81
CA VAL A 101 -20.49 3.64 -11.63
C VAL A 101 -20.91 2.39 -10.86
N GLU A 102 -21.18 1.28 -11.56
CA GLU A 102 -21.65 0.04 -10.95
C GLU A 102 -21.04 -1.20 -11.62
N PHE A 103 -20.59 -2.13 -10.79
CA PHE A 103 -20.17 -3.46 -11.22
C PHE A 103 -20.39 -4.46 -10.07
N SER A 104 -20.53 -5.74 -10.42
CA SER A 104 -20.62 -6.80 -9.42
C SER A 104 -19.25 -7.01 -8.76
N SER A 105 -19.21 -7.26 -7.45
CA SER A 105 -17.99 -7.72 -6.77
C SER A 105 -17.43 -9.02 -7.35
N ARG A 106 -18.23 -9.76 -8.14
CA ARG A 106 -17.82 -10.97 -8.85
C ARG A 106 -17.26 -10.74 -10.25
N ASP A 107 -17.30 -9.51 -10.77
CA ASP A 107 -16.85 -9.16 -12.12
C ASP A 107 -15.32 -9.09 -12.16
N SER A 108 -14.69 -10.11 -12.73
CA SER A 108 -13.24 -10.17 -12.95
C SER A 108 -12.78 -9.39 -14.19
N GLY A 109 -13.72 -8.87 -14.99
CA GLY A 109 -13.43 -8.00 -16.13
C GLY A 109 -13.15 -6.56 -15.70
N VAL A 110 -13.38 -6.21 -14.44
CA VAL A 110 -13.08 -4.90 -13.85
C VAL A 110 -11.84 -5.01 -12.98
N SER A 111 -10.92 -4.07 -13.16
CA SER A 111 -9.72 -3.92 -12.34
C SER A 111 -9.77 -2.61 -11.57
N LYS A 112 -9.17 -2.61 -10.38
CA LYS A 112 -8.91 -1.39 -9.60
C LYS A 112 -7.56 -0.83 -10.05
N VAL A 113 -7.53 0.44 -10.43
CA VAL A 113 -6.30 1.14 -10.80
C VAL A 113 -6.06 2.24 -9.79
N GLN A 114 -4.98 2.12 -9.02
CA GLN A 114 -4.52 3.15 -8.11
C GLN A 114 -3.64 4.14 -8.89
N VAL A 115 -3.95 5.43 -8.81
CA VAL A 115 -3.11 6.49 -9.37
C VAL A 115 -2.17 6.98 -8.29
N TRP A 116 -0.88 6.90 -8.54
CA TRP A 116 0.17 7.23 -7.59
C TRP A 116 0.89 8.53 -7.95
N SER A 117 1.40 9.23 -6.93
CA SER A 117 2.22 10.44 -7.06
C SER A 117 3.63 10.16 -7.60
N ILE A 118 4.01 8.89 -7.66
CA ILE A 118 5.30 8.37 -8.12
C ILE A 118 5.05 7.27 -9.15
N ASP A 119 6.04 7.00 -10.01
CA ASP A 119 5.97 5.88 -10.94
C ASP A 119 6.29 4.55 -10.21
N PRO A 120 5.31 3.63 -10.10
CA PRO A 120 5.52 2.36 -9.40
C PRO A 120 6.54 1.46 -10.11
N ASN A 121 6.76 1.63 -11.42
CA ASN A 121 7.74 0.84 -12.16
C ASN A 121 9.19 1.20 -11.81
N LEU A 122 9.41 2.35 -11.15
CA LEU A 122 10.74 2.79 -10.69
C LEU A 122 11.07 2.30 -9.28
N LEU A 123 10.12 1.65 -8.59
CA LEU A 123 10.33 1.18 -7.24
C LEU A 123 11.05 -0.16 -7.23
N SER A 124 12.06 -0.27 -6.37
CA SER A 124 12.59 -1.57 -5.97
C SER A 124 11.52 -2.38 -5.25
N HIS A 125 11.72 -3.70 -5.15
CA HIS A 125 10.77 -4.58 -4.49
C HIS A 125 10.48 -4.18 -3.03
N GLU A 126 11.52 -3.81 -2.26
CA GLU A 126 11.35 -3.37 -0.86
C GLU A 126 10.64 -2.02 -0.75
N GLN A 127 10.95 -1.06 -1.63
CA GLN A 127 10.20 0.19 -1.70
C GLN A 127 8.73 -0.07 -2.05
N MET A 128 8.46 -1.01 -2.94
CA MET A 128 7.11 -1.39 -3.33
C MET A 128 6.32 -2.00 -2.17
N LYS A 129 6.94 -2.83 -1.31
CA LYS A 129 6.29 -3.34 -0.10
C LYS A 129 5.84 -2.21 0.82
N LEU A 130 6.74 -1.27 1.10
CA LEU A 130 6.43 -0.11 1.95
C LEU A 130 5.35 0.76 1.33
N ALA A 131 5.49 1.08 0.03
CA ALA A 131 4.54 1.86 -0.75
C ALA A 131 3.14 1.25 -0.70
N VAL A 132 2.99 -0.03 -1.05
CA VAL A 132 1.72 -0.76 -1.04
C VAL A 132 1.13 -0.77 0.37
N ALA A 133 1.93 -1.07 1.40
CA ALA A 133 1.44 -1.10 2.77
C ALA A 133 0.77 0.22 3.17
N VAL A 134 1.42 1.36 2.94
CA VAL A 134 0.87 2.66 3.34
C VAL A 134 -0.27 3.17 2.43
N THR A 135 -0.60 2.47 1.34
CA THR A 135 -1.76 2.84 0.51
C THR A 135 -3.11 2.57 1.17
N TYR A 136 -3.17 1.66 2.14
CA TYR A 136 -4.43 1.30 2.80
C TYR A 136 -4.84 2.36 3.82
N ASN A 137 -6.06 2.87 3.68
CA ASN A 137 -6.66 3.75 4.67
C ASN A 137 -7.29 2.92 5.82
N ASP A 138 -7.59 3.58 6.93
CA ASP A 138 -8.06 2.88 8.13
C ASP A 138 -9.45 2.26 7.92
N LEU A 139 -10.30 2.83 7.06
CA LEU A 139 -11.62 2.27 6.74
C LEU A 139 -11.50 0.99 5.91
N GLU A 140 -10.56 0.91 4.97
CA GLU A 140 -10.30 -0.31 4.19
C GLU A 140 -9.82 -1.45 5.11
N LEU A 141 -8.97 -1.15 6.09
CA LEU A 141 -8.49 -2.13 7.06
C LEU A 141 -9.58 -2.58 8.05
N LEU A 142 -10.55 -1.71 8.34
CA LEU A 142 -11.71 -2.03 9.17
C LEU A 142 -12.73 -2.89 8.41
N ASP A 143 -12.94 -2.60 7.12
CA ASP A 143 -13.90 -3.32 6.27
C ASP A 143 -13.39 -4.72 5.92
N GLU A 144 -12.07 -4.88 5.69
CA GLU A 144 -11.47 -6.16 5.35
C GLU A 144 -10.33 -6.56 6.31
N PRO A 145 -10.65 -7.27 7.42
CA PRO A 145 -9.66 -7.69 8.42
C PRO A 145 -8.55 -8.59 7.86
N ARG A 146 -8.78 -9.30 6.75
CA ARG A 146 -7.74 -10.15 6.13
C ARG A 146 -6.55 -9.32 5.62
N LEU A 147 -6.77 -8.04 5.27
CA LEU A 147 -5.70 -7.14 4.89
C LEU A 147 -4.67 -6.98 6.02
N CYS A 148 -5.10 -6.95 7.28
CA CYS A 148 -4.15 -6.86 8.39
C CYS A 148 -3.27 -8.12 8.52
N GLY A 149 -3.81 -9.31 8.26
CA GLY A 149 -3.02 -10.54 8.22
C GLY A 149 -1.96 -10.49 7.12
N ALA A 150 -2.36 -10.10 5.92
CA ALA A 150 -1.45 -9.93 4.78
C ALA A 150 -0.39 -8.84 5.05
N LEU A 151 -0.76 -7.72 5.63
CA LEU A 151 0.19 -6.64 5.95
C LEU A 151 1.20 -7.07 7.02
N ASN A 152 0.79 -7.83 8.04
CA ASN A 152 1.69 -8.38 9.04
C ASN A 152 2.72 -9.31 8.40
N GLU A 153 2.30 -10.16 7.47
CA GLU A 153 3.20 -11.07 6.76
C GLU A 153 4.17 -10.29 5.85
N LEU A 154 3.64 -9.34 5.07
CA LEU A 154 4.42 -8.51 4.15
C LEU A 154 5.50 -7.70 4.88
N LEU A 155 5.18 -7.19 6.08
CA LEU A 155 6.02 -6.32 6.89
C LEU A 155 6.75 -7.05 8.03
N SER A 156 6.75 -8.38 8.02
CA SER A 156 7.40 -9.20 9.05
C SER A 156 8.87 -8.84 9.28
N SER A 157 9.61 -8.50 8.21
CA SER A 157 11.01 -8.05 8.28
C SER A 157 11.22 -6.69 8.96
N TYR A 158 10.16 -5.90 9.10
CA TYR A 158 10.13 -4.60 9.77
C TYR A 158 9.56 -4.70 11.21
N ASN A 159 9.06 -5.88 11.60
CA ASN A 159 8.40 -6.12 12.89
C ASN A 159 7.30 -5.08 13.18
N VAL A 160 6.43 -4.89 12.17
CA VAL A 160 5.26 -4.00 12.22
C VAL A 160 3.98 -4.83 12.33
N GLU A 161 3.08 -4.42 13.21
CA GLU A 161 1.79 -5.08 13.42
C GLU A 161 0.61 -4.15 13.08
N CYS A 162 -0.29 -4.64 12.25
CA CYS A 162 -1.56 -4.03 11.86
C CYS A 162 -2.64 -4.14 12.94
N TYR A 163 -2.45 -4.98 13.97
CA TYR A 163 -3.51 -5.30 14.93
C TYR A 163 -4.03 -4.07 15.70
N TRP A 164 -5.36 -3.98 15.73
CA TRP A 164 -6.20 -2.86 16.15
C TRP A 164 -6.46 -2.78 17.67
N ALA A 165 -5.85 -3.65 18.48
CA ALA A 165 -6.33 -3.98 19.82
C ALA A 165 -6.22 -2.88 20.91
N PHE A 166 -5.82 -1.65 20.59
CA PHE A 166 -5.71 -0.57 21.60
C PHE A 166 -6.22 0.81 21.14
N ARG A 167 -7.33 0.87 20.41
CA ARG A 167 -8.15 2.10 20.35
C ARG A 167 -9.52 1.87 20.98
N CYS A 168 -9.53 1.64 22.29
CA CYS A 168 -10.69 2.04 23.08
C CYS A 168 -10.73 3.56 23.02
N TYR A 169 -11.83 4.12 22.52
CA TYR A 169 -12.20 5.50 22.79
C TYR A 169 -12.13 5.70 24.31
N GLY A 170 -11.19 6.53 24.74
CA GLY A 170 -11.18 7.17 26.06
C GLY A 170 -11.62 8.61 25.89
#